data_AF-A0A9N8PBR5-F1
#
_entry.id   AF-A0A9N8PBR5-F1
#
_cell.length_a   1.000
_cell.length_b   1.000
_cell.length_c   1.000
_cell.angle_alpha   90.00
_cell.angle_beta   90.00
_cell.angle_gamma   90.00
#
_symmetry.space_group_name_H-M   'P 1'
#
loop_
_entity.id
_entity.type
_entity.pdbx_description
1 polymer ?
#
loop_
_entity_poly.entity_id
_entity_poly.type
_entity_poly.pdbx_seq_one_letter_code
_entity_poly.pdbx_strand_id
1 'polypeptide(L)'
;MYLAYKGTGLGDVKIHCWQSEERQVSNRWSLICSRADSDAGGNTIAFIPIVRGGMSKHFIWRMKCLVVYDAARRKEWAHADSIVDGFAEIFIPELPLTLHLFSRPIITNDKMVPALRKILIINPNSTRSMTNALKPLVDSLGYSSHTYFTAPSGPASINNEDDAAESARHCLEPLLPLLETHDAFLVCCYSAHPLVGQLKARPEIAGRRKPVTGIFEASISSSLQAIGPGERFGIVSTGKVWEATLREAVDNYLGVEDNTEGSAAFAGVQTTGLNATELHDTSPVEVRSRMKKAVARLLIDDAGGPVGAVCLGCAGMAGFDDMVREAAIETLGHGQGSKVRIVDGVVAGVTWLEGALRSGM
;
A
#
# COMPACT_ATOMS: atom_id res chain seq x y z
N MET A 1 13.89 10.64 -25.10
CA MET A 1 13.53 11.17 -26.43
C MET A 1 14.62 10.73 -27.38
N TYR A 2 14.31 9.98 -28.45
CA TYR A 2 15.32 9.60 -29.45
C TYR A 2 15.00 10.31 -30.76
N LEU A 3 16.02 10.86 -31.40
CA LEU A 3 15.94 11.37 -32.77
C LEU A 3 16.53 10.31 -33.71
N ALA A 4 15.84 10.04 -34.82
CA ALA A 4 16.39 9.27 -35.93
C ALA A 4 16.52 10.19 -37.15
N TYR A 5 17.72 10.23 -37.73
CA TYR A 5 18.02 10.95 -38.96
C TYR A 5 17.80 10.03 -40.18
N LYS A 6 17.30 10.61 -41.28
CA LYS A 6 17.38 9.98 -42.59
C LYS A 6 17.64 11.05 -43.64
N GLY A 7 18.90 11.15 -44.07
CA GLY A 7 19.31 12.00 -45.18
C GLY A 7 20.65 11.51 -45.75
N THR A 8 20.90 11.83 -47.02
CA THR A 8 22.13 11.45 -47.73
C THR A 8 23.06 12.66 -47.78
N GLY A 9 24.30 12.54 -47.29
CA GLY A 9 25.37 13.51 -47.62
C GLY A 9 26.19 14.10 -46.47
N LEU A 10 25.93 13.76 -45.21
CA LEU A 10 26.79 14.12 -44.07
C LEU A 10 27.05 12.83 -43.27
N GLY A 11 28.32 12.59 -42.91
CA GLY A 11 28.73 11.40 -42.17
C GLY A 11 27.97 11.20 -40.86
N ASP A 12 28.02 9.98 -40.33
CA ASP A 12 27.27 9.50 -39.16
C ASP A 12 27.11 10.54 -38.04
N VAL A 13 25.89 11.06 -37.85
CA VAL A 13 25.55 11.95 -36.73
C VAL A 13 24.96 11.10 -35.60
N LYS A 14 25.68 10.96 -34.48
CA LYS A 14 25.14 10.40 -33.23
C LYS A 14 24.51 11.50 -32.38
N ILE A 15 23.25 11.32 -31.99
CA ILE A 15 22.50 12.27 -31.13
C ILE A 15 22.35 11.65 -29.74
N HIS A 16 22.95 12.28 -28.73
CA HIS A 16 22.80 11.90 -27.32
C HIS A 16 21.74 12.79 -26.65
N CYS A 17 20.73 12.19 -26.00
CA CYS A 17 19.75 12.89 -25.18
C CYS A 17 20.23 12.92 -23.73
N TRP A 18 20.41 14.11 -23.14
CA TRP A 18 20.81 14.28 -21.75
C TRP A 18 19.61 14.63 -20.85
N GLN A 19 19.66 14.19 -19.60
CA GLN A 19 18.68 14.49 -18.54
C GLN A 19 19.31 15.51 -17.59
N SER A 20 18.65 16.64 -17.30
CA SER A 20 19.12 17.64 -16.33
C SER A 20 18.44 17.47 -14.97
N GLU A 21 19.20 17.56 -13.87
CA GLU A 21 18.67 17.84 -12.54
C GLU A 21 18.57 19.37 -12.31
N GLU A 22 17.45 19.85 -11.77
CA GLU A 22 17.30 21.26 -11.37
C GLU A 22 17.81 21.50 -9.94
N ARG A 23 18.59 22.58 -9.77
CA ARG A 23 18.71 23.31 -8.50
C ARG A 23 18.08 24.69 -8.67
N GLN A 24 17.15 25.02 -7.78
CA GLN A 24 16.44 26.29 -7.78
C GLN A 24 17.40 27.43 -7.36
N VAL A 25 17.63 28.40 -8.24
CA VAL A 25 18.24 29.69 -7.85
C VAL A 25 17.41 30.83 -8.46
N SER A 26 16.74 31.57 -7.57
CA SER A 26 16.02 32.84 -7.73
C SER A 26 15.72 33.34 -9.16
N ASN A 27 14.44 33.37 -9.57
CA ASN A 27 13.78 34.20 -10.60
C ASN A 27 14.59 34.73 -11.82
N ARG A 28 15.64 34.03 -12.24
CA ARG A 28 16.42 34.29 -13.44
C ARG A 28 16.75 32.96 -14.09
N TRP A 29 16.53 32.90 -15.40
CA TRP A 29 16.89 31.79 -16.25
C TRP A 29 18.39 31.48 -16.08
N SER A 30 18.70 30.28 -15.61
CA SER A 30 20.09 29.82 -15.47
C SER A 30 20.34 28.75 -16.51
N LEU A 31 21.21 29.05 -17.47
CA LEU A 31 21.68 28.12 -18.49
C LEU A 31 22.69 27.17 -17.84
N ILE A 32 22.30 25.94 -17.51
CA ILE A 32 23.26 24.93 -17.00
C ILE A 32 23.73 24.10 -18.19
N CYS A 33 24.91 24.44 -18.70
CA CYS A 33 25.58 23.70 -19.76
C CYS A 33 26.83 23.03 -19.17
N SER A 34 26.77 21.72 -18.87
CA SER A 34 27.95 20.98 -18.44
C SER A 34 28.59 20.26 -19.62
N ARG A 35 29.57 20.95 -20.22
CA ARG A 35 30.64 20.49 -21.13
C ARG A 35 30.22 19.85 -22.46
N ALA A 36 30.63 20.48 -23.56
CA ALA A 36 30.67 19.92 -24.91
C ALA A 36 32.11 19.51 -25.22
N ASP A 37 32.34 18.26 -25.61
CA ASP A 37 33.59 17.86 -26.28
C ASP A 37 33.34 17.84 -27.79
N SER A 38 34.26 18.44 -28.54
CA SER A 38 34.17 18.70 -29.98
C SER A 38 34.81 17.59 -30.81
N ASP A 39 34.11 17.19 -31.88
CA ASP A 39 34.50 16.16 -32.85
C ASP A 39 35.81 16.44 -33.60
N ALA A 40 36.39 15.38 -34.19
CA ALA A 40 37.01 15.51 -35.51
C ALA A 40 35.91 15.51 -36.59
N GLY A 41 35.17 16.62 -36.71
CA GLY A 41 34.02 16.71 -37.63
C GLY A 41 33.25 18.04 -37.61
N GLY A 42 33.38 18.84 -36.55
CA GLY A 42 33.22 20.30 -36.64
C GLY A 42 31.82 20.91 -36.73
N ASN A 43 30.72 20.19 -36.49
CA ASN A 43 29.39 20.81 -36.31
C ASN A 43 28.62 20.14 -35.15
N THR A 44 28.49 20.84 -34.03
CA THR A 44 27.70 20.39 -32.88
C THR A 44 26.36 21.15 -32.85
N ILE A 45 25.26 20.43 -33.07
CA ILE A 45 23.90 20.97 -32.92
C ILE A 45 23.41 20.66 -31.51
N ALA A 46 23.25 21.69 -30.68
CA ALA A 46 22.69 21.55 -29.34
C ALA A 46 21.19 21.88 -29.35
N PHE A 47 20.39 21.01 -28.73
CA PHE A 47 18.95 21.24 -28.54
C PHE A 47 18.69 21.65 -27.09
N ILE A 48 18.13 22.84 -26.90
CA ILE A 48 17.81 23.36 -25.56
C ILE A 48 16.28 23.34 -25.39
N PRO A 49 15.72 22.43 -24.58
CA PRO A 49 14.31 22.48 -24.24
C PRO A 49 14.06 23.64 -23.27
N ILE A 50 13.16 24.57 -23.63
CA ILE A 50 12.69 25.61 -22.70
C ILE A 50 11.33 25.17 -22.15
N VAL A 51 11.28 24.94 -20.84
CA VAL A 51 10.05 24.58 -20.13
C VAL A 51 9.56 25.80 -19.34
N ARG A 52 8.28 26.17 -19.52
CA ARG A 52 7.67 27.28 -18.76
C ARG A 52 6.91 26.70 -17.57
N GLY A 53 7.46 26.85 -16.36
CA GLY A 53 6.83 26.42 -15.11
C GLY A 53 5.65 27.31 -14.71
N GLY A 54 4.47 26.71 -14.53
CA GLY A 54 3.34 27.32 -13.82
C GLY A 54 3.06 26.50 -12.56
N MET A 55 2.87 27.17 -11.41
CA MET A 55 2.66 26.49 -10.13
C MET A 55 1.31 25.77 -10.08
N SER A 56 1.30 24.45 -10.32
CA SER A 56 0.32 23.52 -9.75
C SER A 56 0.90 22.09 -9.76
N LYS A 57 0.58 21.29 -8.74
CA LYS A 57 1.30 20.07 -8.32
C LYS A 57 1.20 18.84 -9.24
N HIS A 58 0.98 19.00 -10.54
CA HIS A 58 0.98 17.90 -11.51
C HIS A 58 1.64 18.33 -12.83
N PHE A 59 2.93 18.06 -13.00
CA PHE A 59 3.62 18.38 -14.26
C PHE A 59 3.51 17.22 -15.25
N ILE A 60 2.63 17.38 -16.25
CA ILE A 60 2.82 16.75 -17.56
C ILE A 60 3.81 17.65 -18.32
N TRP A 61 5.02 17.14 -18.57
CA TRP A 61 6.03 17.86 -19.34
C TRP A 61 5.57 17.98 -20.81
N ARG A 62 5.16 19.17 -21.24
CA ARG A 62 4.92 19.49 -22.65
C ARG A 62 6.03 20.41 -23.14
N MET A 63 6.84 19.92 -24.08
CA MET A 63 7.84 20.73 -24.78
C MET A 63 7.10 21.77 -25.63
N LYS A 64 7.27 23.07 -25.33
CA LYS A 64 6.53 24.14 -26.02
C LYS A 64 7.30 24.76 -27.18
N CYS A 65 8.63 24.81 -27.09
CA CYS A 65 9.48 25.30 -28.17
C CYS A 65 10.74 24.45 -28.32
N LEU A 66 11.30 24.48 -29.52
CA LEU A 66 12.59 23.88 -29.86
C LEU A 66 13.46 24.96 -30.50
N VAL A 67 14.66 25.14 -29.97
CA VAL A 67 15.66 26.08 -30.50
C VAL A 67 16.86 25.29 -30.98
N VAL A 68 17.26 25.52 -32.24
CA VAL A 68 18.48 24.97 -32.83
C VAL A 68 19.55 26.03 -32.77
N TYR A 69 20.67 25.73 -32.10
CA TYR A 69 21.73 26.69 -31.83
C TYR A 69 23.07 26.24 -32.43
N ASP A 70 23.72 27.10 -33.20
CA ASP A 70 25.09 26.90 -33.65
C ASP A 70 26.04 27.36 -32.53
N ALA A 71 26.60 26.38 -31.80
CA ALA A 71 27.48 26.64 -30.68
C ALA A 71 28.82 27.30 -31.09
N ALA A 72 29.30 27.03 -32.31
CA ALA A 72 30.56 27.59 -32.81
C ALA A 72 30.41 29.07 -33.19
N ARG A 73 29.27 29.45 -33.76
CA ARG A 73 28.98 30.84 -34.18
C ARG A 73 28.17 31.64 -33.16
N ARG A 74 27.76 31.01 -32.05
CA ARG A 74 26.89 31.60 -31.00
C ARG A 74 25.63 32.27 -31.55
N LYS A 75 25.00 31.66 -32.54
CA LYS A 75 23.84 32.22 -33.24
C LYS A 75 22.68 31.24 -33.24
N GLU A 76 21.49 31.74 -32.92
CA GLU A 76 20.24 31.00 -33.09
C GLU A 76 19.98 30.79 -34.58
N TRP A 77 19.69 29.54 -34.96
CA TRP A 77 19.51 29.14 -36.36
C TRP A 77 18.06 28.90 -36.72
N ALA A 78 17.27 28.33 -35.82
CA ALA A 78 15.85 28.11 -36.04
C ALA A 78 15.07 28.01 -34.73
N HIS A 79 13.81 28.44 -34.80
CA HIS A 79 12.87 28.52 -33.68
C HIS A 79 11.54 27.88 -34.10
N ALA A 80 11.00 26.98 -33.27
CA ALA A 80 9.64 26.47 -33.43
C ALA A 80 8.82 26.79 -32.18
N ASP A 81 7.75 27.56 -32.35
CA ASP A 81 6.92 28.10 -31.27
C ASP A 81 5.70 27.24 -30.88
N SER A 82 5.35 26.25 -31.71
CA SER A 82 4.18 25.41 -31.48
C SER A 82 4.44 23.95 -31.86
N ILE A 83 4.60 23.10 -30.85
CA ILE A 83 4.68 21.64 -31.02
C ILE A 83 3.30 21.06 -30.70
N VAL A 84 2.59 20.56 -31.72
CA VAL A 84 1.26 19.94 -31.59
C VAL A 84 1.41 18.45 -31.86
N ASP A 85 0.89 17.61 -30.96
CA ASP A 85 0.90 16.13 -31.08
C ASP A 85 2.26 15.50 -31.40
N GLY A 86 3.32 16.14 -30.89
CA GLY A 86 4.68 15.67 -31.09
C GLY A 86 5.23 15.95 -32.48
N PHE A 87 4.61 16.77 -33.33
CA PHE A 87 5.17 17.16 -34.62
C PHE A 87 5.65 18.62 -34.59
N ALA A 88 6.82 18.87 -35.17
CA ALA A 88 7.34 20.20 -35.47
C ALA A 88 8.13 20.13 -36.79
N GLU A 89 7.67 20.84 -37.81
CA GLU A 89 8.45 21.06 -39.03
C GLU A 89 9.33 22.29 -38.83
N ILE A 90 10.65 22.09 -38.89
CA ILE A 90 11.62 23.18 -38.82
C ILE A 90 12.24 23.32 -40.21
N PHE A 91 12.01 24.46 -40.85
CA PHE A 91 12.60 24.76 -42.15
C PHE A 91 13.93 25.49 -41.95
N ILE A 92 15.05 24.84 -42.30
CA ILE A 92 16.38 25.46 -42.29
C ILE A 92 16.73 25.78 -43.75
N PRO A 93 16.95 27.07 -44.13
CA PRO A 93 17.06 27.49 -45.53
C PRO A 93 18.15 26.80 -46.36
N GLU A 94 19.19 26.24 -45.73
CA GLU A 94 20.37 25.68 -46.40
C GLU A 94 20.51 24.15 -46.25
N LEU A 95 19.61 23.48 -45.53
CA LEU A 95 19.59 22.02 -45.35
C LEU A 95 18.14 21.53 -45.38
N PRO A 96 17.74 20.63 -46.30
CA PRO A 96 16.41 20.03 -46.26
C PRO A 96 16.37 19.01 -45.12
N LEU A 97 16.18 19.49 -43.90
CA LEU A 97 16.01 18.67 -42.70
C LEU A 97 14.51 18.57 -42.39
N THR A 98 13.89 17.45 -42.79
CA THR A 98 12.56 17.11 -42.30
C THR A 98 12.71 16.34 -40.98
N LEU A 99 12.37 16.98 -39.87
CA LEU A 99 12.42 16.36 -38.54
C LEU A 99 11.14 15.55 -38.31
N HIS A 100 11.18 14.24 -38.53
CA HIS A 100 10.07 13.37 -38.14
C HIS A 100 10.21 12.96 -36.68
N LEU A 101 9.44 13.63 -35.81
CA LEU A 101 9.21 13.16 -34.45
C LEU A 101 8.21 12.00 -34.51
N PHE A 102 8.72 10.78 -34.56
CA PHE A 102 7.87 9.60 -34.46
C PHE A 102 7.49 9.37 -33.00
N SER A 103 6.21 9.57 -32.67
CA SER A 103 5.57 8.92 -31.54
C SER A 103 5.28 7.46 -31.87
N ARG A 104 6.30 6.68 -32.27
CA ARG A 104 6.18 5.24 -32.11
C ARG A 104 6.36 4.96 -30.62
N PRO A 105 5.44 4.21 -29.97
CA PRO A 105 5.72 3.73 -28.64
C PRO A 105 7.04 2.97 -28.77
N ILE A 106 8.07 3.47 -28.09
CA ILE A 106 9.21 2.63 -27.82
C ILE A 106 8.57 1.48 -27.05
N ILE A 107 8.54 0.29 -27.64
CA ILE A 107 8.41 -0.94 -26.86
C ILE A 107 9.75 -1.04 -26.12
N THR A 108 9.99 -0.10 -25.19
CA THR A 108 10.72 -0.41 -23.99
C THR A 108 9.88 -1.50 -23.38
N ASN A 109 10.47 -2.65 -23.05
CA ASN A 109 9.82 -3.57 -22.13
C ASN A 109 9.14 -2.73 -21.05
N ASP A 110 7.81 -2.70 -21.09
CA ASP A 110 6.98 -2.05 -20.10
C ASP A 110 7.25 -2.80 -18.80
N LYS A 111 8.32 -2.41 -18.11
CA LYS A 111 8.17 -2.23 -16.68
C LYS A 111 7.27 -1.02 -16.56
N MET A 112 5.96 -1.27 -16.69
CA MET A 112 4.92 -0.34 -16.29
C MET A 112 5.45 0.36 -15.05
N VAL A 113 5.52 1.69 -15.07
CA VAL A 113 5.50 2.42 -13.81
C VAL A 113 4.30 1.84 -13.07
N PRO A 114 4.48 1.15 -11.93
CA PRO A 114 3.37 0.46 -11.30
C PRO A 114 2.26 1.49 -11.13
N ALA A 115 1.08 1.21 -11.70
CA ALA A 115 -0.07 2.07 -11.47
C ALA A 115 -0.16 2.32 -9.97
N LEU A 116 -0.30 3.59 -9.57
CA LEU A 116 -0.33 3.97 -8.16
C LEU A 116 -1.53 3.27 -7.52
N ARG A 117 -1.27 2.16 -6.83
CA ARG A 117 -2.30 1.26 -6.32
C ARG A 117 -2.87 1.84 -5.04
N LYS A 118 -4.20 2.00 -4.97
CA LYS A 118 -4.86 2.64 -3.84
C LYS A 118 -5.54 1.60 -2.96
N ILE A 119 -5.06 1.47 -1.73
CA ILE A 119 -5.67 0.59 -0.72
C ILE A 119 -6.51 1.44 0.22
N LEU A 120 -7.79 1.10 0.37
CA LEU A 120 -8.68 1.72 1.35
C LEU A 120 -8.63 0.95 2.67
N ILE A 121 -8.21 1.62 3.74
CA ILE A 121 -8.20 1.11 5.11
C ILE A 121 -9.51 1.55 5.78
N ILE A 122 -10.40 0.60 6.06
CA ILE A 122 -11.76 0.84 6.51
C ILE A 122 -11.84 0.53 8.01
N ASN A 123 -12.02 1.56 8.84
CA ASN A 123 -12.53 1.38 10.20
C ASN A 123 -14.06 1.34 10.13
N PRO A 124 -14.71 0.20 10.41
CA PRO A 124 -16.15 0.09 10.32
C PRO A 124 -16.90 0.74 11.49
N ASN A 125 -16.24 1.16 12.58
CA ASN A 125 -16.89 1.92 13.65
C ASN A 125 -16.84 3.44 13.39
N SER A 126 -17.63 4.19 14.15
CA SER A 126 -17.76 5.66 13.99
C SER A 126 -16.67 6.49 14.71
N THR A 127 -15.70 5.84 15.35
CA THR A 127 -14.65 6.51 16.14
C THR A 127 -13.42 6.88 15.30
N ARG A 128 -13.28 8.16 14.98
CA ARG A 128 -12.15 8.68 14.16
C ARG A 128 -10.78 8.51 14.81
N SER A 129 -10.69 8.58 16.13
CA SER A 129 -9.41 8.39 16.84
C SER A 129 -8.85 6.98 16.62
N MET A 130 -9.68 5.95 16.55
CA MET A 130 -9.27 4.59 16.21
C MET A 130 -8.71 4.52 14.78
N THR A 131 -9.36 5.17 13.80
CA THR A 131 -8.82 5.27 12.44
C THR A 131 -7.47 5.97 12.40
N ASN A 132 -7.30 7.04 13.18
CA ASN A 132 -6.03 7.75 13.26
C ASN A 132 -4.92 6.91 13.91
N ALA A 133 -5.26 6.03 14.86
CA ALA A 133 -4.30 5.13 15.50
C ALA A 133 -3.72 4.09 14.54
N LEU A 134 -4.44 3.74 13.47
CA LEU A 134 -3.94 2.82 12.44
C LEU A 134 -2.85 3.44 11.56
N LYS A 135 -2.85 4.76 11.38
CA LYS A 135 -1.99 5.44 10.39
C LYS A 135 -0.50 5.22 10.65
N PRO A 136 0.04 5.43 11.87
CA PRO A 136 1.47 5.22 12.13
C PRO A 136 1.90 3.78 11.85
N LEU A 137 1.04 2.81 12.17
CA LEU A 137 1.31 1.39 11.92
C LEU A 137 1.37 1.10 10.41
N VAL A 138 0.36 1.54 9.65
CA VAL A 138 0.30 1.34 8.20
C VAL A 138 1.44 2.07 7.49
N ASP A 139 1.74 3.31 7.90
CA ASP A 139 2.82 4.12 7.34
C ASP A 139 4.21 3.49 7.59
N SER A 140 4.40 2.82 8.73
CA SER A 140 5.66 2.13 9.07
C SER A 140 6.04 1.01 8.11
N LEU A 141 5.06 0.46 7.37
CA LEU A 141 5.28 -0.61 6.38
C LEU A 141 5.97 -0.10 5.11
N GLY A 142 6.04 1.23 4.89
CA GLY A 142 6.75 1.82 3.77
C GLY A 142 6.06 1.66 2.41
N TYR A 143 4.81 1.18 2.38
CA TYR A 143 4.01 1.18 1.17
C TYR A 143 3.39 2.56 0.93
N SER A 144 3.36 2.98 -0.33
CA SER A 144 2.76 4.24 -0.75
C SER A 144 1.32 4.04 -1.20
N SER A 145 0.42 4.97 -0.83
CA SER A 145 -0.96 5.10 -1.36
C SER A 145 -2.07 4.35 -0.59
N HIS A 146 -2.10 4.55 0.73
CA HIS A 146 -3.25 4.22 1.57
C HIS A 146 -4.17 5.43 1.77
N THR A 147 -5.47 5.18 1.75
CA THR A 147 -6.50 6.12 2.20
C THR A 147 -7.28 5.48 3.35
N TYR A 148 -7.99 6.30 4.11
CA TYR A 148 -8.64 5.85 5.34
C TYR A 148 -10.11 6.22 5.33
N PHE A 149 -10.94 5.30 5.81
CA PHE A 149 -12.37 5.47 6.01
C PHE A 149 -12.72 5.24 7.49
N THR A 150 -13.63 6.04 8.00
CA THR A 150 -14.31 5.85 9.28
C THR A 150 -15.80 5.84 8.98
N ALA A 151 -16.56 4.91 9.56
CA ALA A 151 -18.00 4.92 9.38
C ALA A 151 -18.60 6.28 9.78
N PRO A 152 -19.51 6.86 8.98
CA PRO A 152 -20.06 8.18 9.29
C PRO A 152 -21.04 8.16 10.46
N SER A 153 -21.61 7.00 10.78
CA SER A 153 -22.54 6.75 11.89
C SER A 153 -22.48 5.27 12.30
N GLY A 154 -23.35 4.85 13.23
CA GLY A 154 -23.33 3.51 13.82
C GLY A 154 -22.50 3.45 15.11
N PRO A 155 -22.20 2.24 15.61
CA PRO A 155 -21.61 2.07 16.93
C PRO A 155 -20.20 2.69 17.00
N ALA A 156 -19.90 3.33 18.13
CA ALA A 156 -18.59 3.93 18.38
C ALA A 156 -17.49 2.87 18.55
N SER A 157 -17.86 1.69 19.04
CA SER A 157 -17.00 0.51 19.16
C SER A 157 -17.83 -0.73 18.81
N ILE A 158 -17.20 -1.72 18.17
CA ILE A 158 -17.84 -3.00 17.84
C ILE A 158 -17.42 -4.02 18.88
N ASN A 159 -18.37 -4.49 19.68
CA ASN A 159 -18.11 -5.36 20.82
C ASN A 159 -18.81 -6.73 20.72
N ASN A 160 -19.61 -6.96 19.68
CA ASN A 160 -20.32 -8.22 19.41
C ASN A 160 -20.71 -8.28 17.91
N GLU A 161 -21.41 -9.34 17.50
CA GLU A 161 -21.88 -9.54 16.13
C GLU A 161 -22.99 -8.58 15.71
N ASP A 162 -23.86 -8.17 16.64
CA ASP A 162 -24.93 -7.20 16.37
C ASP A 162 -24.35 -5.83 16.01
N ASP A 163 -23.36 -5.36 16.77
CA ASP A 163 -22.62 -4.14 16.49
C ASP A 163 -21.92 -4.24 15.11
N ALA A 164 -21.38 -5.41 14.76
CA ALA A 164 -20.73 -5.65 13.47
C ALA A 164 -21.73 -5.64 12.30
N ALA A 165 -22.92 -6.17 12.51
CA ALA A 165 -24.01 -6.11 11.54
C ALA A 165 -24.54 -4.69 11.36
N GLU A 166 -24.74 -3.96 12.46
CA GLU A 166 -25.14 -2.55 12.45
C GLU A 166 -24.09 -1.70 11.70
N SER A 167 -22.83 -1.79 12.10
CA SER A 167 -21.74 -1.01 11.52
C SER A 167 -21.58 -1.24 10.00
N ALA A 168 -21.77 -2.49 9.53
CA ALA A 168 -21.76 -2.81 8.10
C ALA A 168 -22.84 -2.04 7.33
N ARG A 169 -24.06 -1.89 7.89
CA ARG A 169 -25.14 -1.10 7.27
C ARG A 169 -24.78 0.37 7.15
N HIS A 170 -24.09 0.92 8.16
CA HIS A 170 -23.63 2.31 8.15
C HIS A 170 -22.44 2.56 7.22
N CYS A 171 -21.68 1.51 6.87
CA CYS A 171 -20.52 1.62 5.98
C CYS A 171 -20.87 1.49 4.50
N LEU A 172 -21.85 0.65 4.14
CA LEU A 172 -22.00 0.16 2.77
C LEU A 172 -22.27 1.27 1.74
N GLU A 173 -23.27 2.13 1.97
CA GLU A 173 -23.59 3.21 1.02
C GLU A 173 -22.44 4.22 0.90
N PRO A 174 -21.86 4.74 2.01
CA PRO A 174 -20.74 5.70 1.92
C PRO A 174 -19.48 5.15 1.25
N LEU A 175 -19.31 3.82 1.22
CA LEU A 175 -18.19 3.17 0.54
C LEU A 175 -18.38 3.07 -0.98
N LEU A 176 -19.61 3.14 -1.51
CA LEU A 176 -19.89 2.93 -2.95
C LEU A 176 -19.05 3.83 -3.87
N PRO A 177 -18.91 5.15 -3.64
CA PRO A 177 -18.07 6.00 -4.48
C PRO A 177 -16.58 5.66 -4.40
N LEU A 178 -16.15 5.02 -3.30
CA LEU A 178 -14.76 4.63 -3.08
C LEU A 178 -14.42 3.30 -3.77
N LEU A 179 -15.42 2.46 -4.05
CA LEU A 179 -15.20 1.16 -4.70
C LEU A 179 -14.62 1.30 -6.09
N GLU A 180 -14.96 2.36 -6.83
CA GLU A 180 -14.43 2.62 -8.17
C GLU A 180 -13.00 3.18 -8.15
N THR A 181 -12.67 3.95 -7.11
CA THR A 181 -11.44 4.75 -7.03
C THR A 181 -10.29 4.07 -6.29
N HIS A 182 -10.56 2.93 -5.64
CA HIS A 182 -9.58 2.11 -4.93
C HIS A 182 -9.45 0.73 -5.57
N ASP A 183 -8.29 0.12 -5.39
CA ASP A 183 -7.93 -1.16 -6.01
C ASP A 183 -8.05 -2.32 -5.03
N ALA A 184 -8.01 -2.05 -3.72
CA ALA A 184 -8.10 -3.05 -2.66
C ALA A 184 -8.67 -2.46 -1.35
N PHE A 185 -9.20 -3.32 -0.49
CA PHE A 185 -9.96 -2.91 0.70
C PHE A 185 -9.61 -3.77 1.92
N LEU A 186 -9.22 -3.10 3.02
CA LEU A 186 -8.98 -3.74 4.32
C LEU A 186 -10.07 -3.33 5.30
N VAL A 187 -10.79 -4.29 5.88
CA VAL A 187 -11.74 -4.05 6.98
C VAL A 187 -11.05 -4.25 8.33
N CYS A 188 -10.88 -3.17 9.08
CA CYS A 188 -10.16 -3.13 10.37
C CYS A 188 -11.09 -3.37 11.56
N CYS A 189 -11.79 -4.50 11.55
CA CYS A 189 -12.46 -5.05 12.74
C CYS A 189 -12.05 -6.52 12.90
N TYR A 190 -11.70 -6.92 14.12
CA TYR A 190 -11.26 -8.28 14.40
C TYR A 190 -12.47 -9.15 14.74
N SER A 191 -13.22 -9.52 13.70
CA SER A 191 -14.36 -10.44 13.74
C SER A 191 -14.59 -11.00 12.34
N ALA A 192 -15.47 -11.99 12.19
CA ALA A 192 -16.03 -12.37 10.88
C ALA A 192 -16.98 -11.26 10.38
N HIS A 193 -16.42 -10.08 10.11
CA HIS A 193 -17.20 -8.87 9.90
C HIS A 193 -18.01 -8.93 8.60
N PRO A 194 -19.34 -8.77 8.62
CA PRO A 194 -20.20 -8.95 7.43
C PRO A 194 -19.79 -8.09 6.23
N LEU A 195 -19.25 -6.89 6.51
CA LEU A 195 -18.78 -5.96 5.50
C LEU A 195 -17.75 -6.59 4.52
N VAL A 196 -16.90 -7.52 4.95
CA VAL A 196 -15.91 -8.17 4.07
C VAL A 196 -16.62 -8.95 2.96
N GLY A 197 -17.59 -9.80 3.32
CA GLY A 197 -18.38 -10.57 2.35
C GLY A 197 -19.27 -9.68 1.49
N GLN A 198 -19.89 -8.66 2.09
CA GLN A 198 -20.71 -7.69 1.36
C GLN A 198 -19.91 -6.93 0.29
N LEU A 199 -18.70 -6.47 0.63
CA LEU A 199 -17.79 -5.81 -0.32
C LEU A 199 -17.36 -6.78 -1.43
N LYS A 200 -16.96 -8.02 -1.11
CA LYS A 200 -16.60 -9.03 -2.11
C LYS A 200 -17.73 -9.30 -3.12
N ALA A 201 -18.98 -9.26 -2.67
CA ALA A 201 -20.15 -9.50 -3.52
C ALA A 201 -20.55 -8.31 -4.41
N ARG A 202 -19.96 -7.12 -4.20
CA ARG A 202 -20.26 -5.92 -5.01
C ARG A 202 -19.77 -6.10 -6.45
N PRO A 203 -20.59 -5.79 -7.48
CA PRO A 203 -20.17 -5.88 -8.88
C PRO A 203 -18.89 -5.11 -9.19
N GLU A 204 -18.70 -3.95 -8.57
CA GLU A 204 -17.53 -3.06 -8.71
C GLU A 204 -16.23 -3.73 -8.25
N ILE A 205 -16.33 -4.65 -7.28
CA ILE A 205 -15.23 -5.44 -6.72
C ILE A 205 -15.12 -6.77 -7.45
N ALA A 206 -16.20 -7.56 -7.52
CA ALA A 206 -16.24 -8.90 -8.10
C ALA A 206 -15.90 -8.88 -9.60
N GLY A 207 -16.45 -7.93 -10.36
CA GLY A 207 -16.22 -7.81 -11.80
C GLY A 207 -14.77 -7.48 -12.17
N ARG A 208 -14.03 -6.87 -11.23
CA ARG A 208 -12.60 -6.52 -11.40
C ARG A 208 -11.68 -7.35 -10.49
N ARG A 209 -12.22 -8.33 -9.76
CA ARG A 209 -11.51 -9.16 -8.77
C ARG A 209 -10.65 -8.34 -7.79
N LYS A 210 -11.18 -7.21 -7.32
CA LYS A 210 -10.44 -6.36 -6.38
C LYS A 210 -10.22 -7.10 -5.05
N PRO A 211 -8.99 -7.17 -4.52
CA PRO A 211 -8.73 -7.83 -3.25
C PRO A 211 -9.47 -7.16 -2.09
N VAL A 212 -10.15 -7.97 -1.28
CA VAL A 212 -10.80 -7.54 -0.04
C VAL A 212 -10.48 -8.54 1.06
N THR A 213 -10.05 -8.06 2.22
CA THR A 213 -9.88 -8.89 3.41
C THR A 213 -10.22 -8.11 4.68
N GLY A 214 -10.54 -8.80 5.75
CA GLY A 214 -10.55 -8.24 7.10
C GLY A 214 -9.26 -8.56 7.84
N ILE A 215 -9.00 -7.84 8.92
CA ILE A 215 -7.84 -8.10 9.79
C ILE A 215 -7.93 -9.46 10.49
N PHE A 216 -9.16 -9.96 10.69
CA PHE A 216 -9.41 -11.30 11.20
C PHE A 216 -8.85 -12.37 10.25
N GLU A 217 -9.34 -12.41 9.00
CA GLU A 217 -8.92 -13.39 7.99
C GLU A 217 -7.43 -13.30 7.67
N ALA A 218 -6.91 -12.07 7.56
CA ALA A 218 -5.50 -11.83 7.28
C ALA A 218 -4.59 -12.35 8.40
N SER A 219 -4.97 -12.14 9.67
CA SER A 219 -4.20 -12.63 10.81
C SER A 219 -4.16 -14.16 10.87
N ILE A 220 -5.30 -14.84 10.64
CA ILE A 220 -5.38 -16.30 10.66
C ILE A 220 -4.55 -16.89 9.51
N SER A 221 -4.73 -16.39 8.28
CA SER A 221 -3.97 -16.85 7.12
C SER A 221 -2.47 -16.67 7.28
N SER A 222 -2.04 -15.56 7.89
CA SER A 222 -0.63 -15.29 8.14
C SER A 222 -0.08 -16.21 9.23
N SER A 223 -0.85 -16.43 10.30
CA SER A 223 -0.49 -17.35 11.38
C SER A 223 -0.32 -18.79 10.89
N LEU A 224 -1.20 -19.29 10.02
CA LEU A 224 -1.08 -20.63 9.43
C LEU A 224 0.19 -20.81 8.61
N GLN A 225 0.62 -19.76 7.89
CA GLN A 225 1.89 -19.79 7.15
C GLN A 225 3.11 -19.67 8.08
N ALA A 226 2.91 -19.04 9.24
CA ALA A 226 3.97 -18.70 10.16
C ALA A 226 4.33 -19.88 11.08
N ILE A 227 3.35 -20.67 11.53
CA ILE A 227 3.55 -21.79 12.45
C ILE A 227 4.23 -22.99 11.78
N GLY A 228 5.05 -23.71 12.54
CA GLY A 228 5.68 -24.96 12.12
C GLY A 228 4.78 -26.19 12.27
N PRO A 229 5.22 -27.36 11.79
CA PRO A 229 4.49 -28.61 11.98
C PRO A 229 4.22 -28.90 13.47
N GLY A 230 2.96 -29.18 13.82
CA GLY A 230 2.54 -29.44 15.19
C GLY A 230 2.43 -28.21 16.10
N GLU A 231 2.82 -27.03 15.62
CA GLU A 231 2.52 -25.76 16.29
C GLU A 231 1.08 -25.31 15.97
N ARG A 232 0.56 -24.47 16.85
CA ARG A 232 -0.78 -23.88 16.74
C ARG A 232 -0.70 -22.37 16.78
N PHE A 233 -1.73 -21.69 16.29
CA PHE A 233 -1.91 -20.26 16.53
C PHE A 233 -3.04 -20.03 17.54
N GLY A 234 -2.95 -18.94 18.30
CA GLY A 234 -4.01 -18.54 19.20
C GLY A 234 -4.32 -17.05 19.06
N ILE A 235 -5.48 -16.64 19.57
CA ILE A 235 -5.93 -15.24 19.50
C ILE A 235 -5.97 -14.68 20.92
N VAL A 236 -5.44 -13.47 21.12
CA VAL A 236 -5.72 -12.71 22.33
C VAL A 236 -6.57 -11.49 22.00
N SER A 237 -7.75 -11.40 22.61
CA SER A 237 -8.76 -10.38 22.33
C SER A 237 -9.16 -9.57 23.57
N THR A 238 -10.15 -8.71 23.40
CA THR A 238 -10.62 -7.72 24.39
C THR A 238 -11.59 -8.35 25.38
N GLY A 239 -12.90 -8.24 25.12
CA GLY A 239 -13.97 -8.65 26.03
C GLY A 239 -14.33 -10.13 25.93
N LYS A 240 -14.87 -10.71 27.01
CA LYS A 240 -15.18 -12.15 27.12
C LYS A 240 -16.11 -12.71 26.04
N VAL A 241 -17.03 -11.89 25.53
CA VAL A 241 -17.96 -12.29 24.46
C VAL A 241 -17.23 -12.85 23.24
N TRP A 242 -16.02 -12.33 22.96
CA TRP A 242 -15.22 -12.76 21.82
C TRP A 242 -14.64 -14.17 21.94
N GLU A 243 -14.59 -14.80 23.12
CA GLU A 243 -14.01 -16.14 23.25
C GLU A 243 -14.79 -17.19 22.46
N ALA A 244 -16.12 -17.19 22.61
CA ALA A 244 -16.99 -18.12 21.89
C ALA A 244 -17.12 -17.71 20.42
N THR A 245 -17.45 -16.45 20.16
CA THR A 245 -17.67 -15.90 18.82
C THR A 245 -16.45 -16.08 17.90
N LEU A 246 -15.24 -15.73 18.38
CA LEU A 246 -14.05 -15.85 17.53
C LEU A 246 -13.65 -17.30 17.32
N ARG A 247 -13.94 -18.20 18.27
CA ARG A 247 -13.71 -19.63 18.07
C ARG A 247 -14.57 -20.16 16.93
N GLU A 248 -15.87 -19.91 16.98
CA GLU A 248 -16.80 -20.30 15.90
C GLU A 248 -16.41 -19.65 14.56
N ALA A 249 -16.06 -18.37 14.57
CA ALA A 249 -15.61 -17.66 13.38
C ALA A 249 -14.34 -18.28 12.76
N VAL A 250 -13.38 -18.73 13.59
CA VAL A 250 -12.16 -19.39 13.12
C VAL A 250 -12.50 -20.75 12.50
N ASP A 251 -13.29 -21.55 13.18
CA ASP A 251 -13.69 -22.88 12.68
C ASP A 251 -14.41 -22.75 11.32
N ASN A 252 -15.35 -21.79 11.20
CA ASN A 252 -16.01 -21.47 9.94
C ASN A 252 -15.03 -21.00 8.85
N TYR A 253 -14.08 -20.12 9.20
CA TYR A 253 -13.09 -19.61 8.24
C TYR A 253 -12.14 -20.72 7.73
N LEU A 254 -11.83 -21.69 8.58
CA LEU A 254 -10.98 -22.82 8.25
C LEU A 254 -11.73 -23.99 7.60
N GLY A 255 -13.05 -23.88 7.44
CA GLY A 255 -13.89 -24.92 6.85
C GLY A 255 -14.00 -26.17 7.73
N VAL A 256 -13.94 -25.98 9.05
CA VAL A 256 -14.16 -27.05 10.03
C VAL A 256 -15.65 -27.39 10.03
N GLU A 257 -15.99 -28.67 9.89
CA GLU A 257 -17.37 -29.14 9.87
C GLU A 257 -18.02 -29.06 11.26
N ASP A 258 -19.33 -28.77 11.27
CA ASP A 258 -20.15 -28.77 12.48
C ASP A 258 -20.03 -30.12 13.23
N ASN A 259 -19.83 -30.06 14.56
CA ASN A 259 -19.66 -31.21 15.47
C ASN A 259 -18.29 -31.91 15.46
N THR A 260 -17.24 -31.26 14.96
CA THR A 260 -15.84 -31.70 15.14
C THR A 260 -15.15 -30.95 16.28
N GLU A 261 -14.01 -31.44 16.79
CA GLU A 261 -13.29 -30.84 17.95
C GLU A 261 -12.60 -29.48 17.66
N GLY A 262 -12.93 -28.83 16.53
CA GLY A 262 -12.30 -27.60 16.07
C GLY A 262 -11.02 -27.83 15.25
N SER A 263 -10.42 -26.75 14.74
CA SER A 263 -9.17 -26.86 13.99
C SER A 263 -7.98 -27.28 14.88
N ALA A 264 -7.26 -28.32 14.48
CA ALA A 264 -6.02 -28.75 15.15
C ALA A 264 -4.96 -27.64 15.20
N ALA A 265 -4.94 -26.75 14.21
CA ALA A 265 -4.00 -25.63 14.12
C ALA A 265 -4.37 -24.45 15.05
N PHE A 266 -5.55 -24.46 15.67
CA PHE A 266 -6.05 -23.35 16.47
C PHE A 266 -6.09 -23.67 17.96
N ALA A 267 -5.30 -22.95 18.77
CA ALA A 267 -5.20 -23.10 20.22
C ALA A 267 -6.37 -22.49 20.99
N GLY A 268 -7.17 -21.62 20.35
CA GLY A 268 -8.29 -20.95 20.98
C GLY A 268 -8.07 -19.45 21.18
N VAL A 269 -8.96 -18.87 21.99
CA VAL A 269 -9.04 -17.44 22.25
C VAL A 269 -8.87 -17.20 23.74
N GLN A 270 -8.06 -16.21 24.12
CA GLN A 270 -7.99 -15.71 25.49
C GLN A 270 -8.30 -14.22 25.50
N THR A 271 -8.99 -13.76 26.54
CA THR A 271 -9.37 -12.34 26.63
C THR A 271 -8.67 -11.59 27.75
N THR A 272 -8.47 -10.30 27.55
CA THR A 272 -8.00 -9.38 28.61
C THR A 272 -9.11 -9.09 29.62
N GLY A 273 -10.37 -9.22 29.22
CA GLY A 273 -11.54 -8.87 30.02
C GLY A 273 -11.85 -7.37 30.04
N LEU A 274 -11.19 -6.58 29.19
CA LEU A 274 -11.53 -5.19 28.88
C LEU A 274 -12.29 -5.17 27.55
N ASN A 275 -13.31 -4.33 27.38
CA ASN A 275 -13.87 -4.07 26.04
C ASN A 275 -12.94 -3.16 25.22
N ALA A 276 -13.23 -2.97 23.92
CA ALA A 276 -12.33 -2.25 23.02
C ALA A 276 -12.20 -0.76 23.37
N THR A 277 -13.24 -0.12 23.92
CA THR A 277 -13.16 1.28 24.39
C THR A 277 -12.36 1.38 25.68
N GLU A 278 -12.61 0.47 26.63
CA GLU A 278 -11.87 0.38 27.90
C GLU A 278 -10.38 0.16 27.70
N LEU A 279 -9.96 -0.52 26.62
CA LEU A 279 -8.55 -0.68 26.29
C LEU A 279 -7.82 0.66 26.10
N HIS A 280 -8.54 1.69 25.62
CA HIS A 280 -7.99 3.03 25.43
C HIS A 280 -8.11 3.93 26.66
N ASP A 281 -9.13 3.72 27.50
CA ASP A 281 -9.38 4.54 28.69
C ASP A 281 -8.69 4.01 29.95
N THR A 282 -8.30 2.73 29.95
CA THR A 282 -7.62 2.08 31.07
C THR A 282 -6.15 2.46 31.13
N SER A 283 -5.59 2.55 32.35
CA SER A 283 -4.17 2.85 32.52
C SER A 283 -3.28 1.87 31.75
N PRO A 284 -2.18 2.32 31.11
CA PRO A 284 -1.27 1.45 30.36
C PRO A 284 -0.71 0.29 31.20
N VAL A 285 -0.53 0.51 32.51
CA VAL A 285 -0.05 -0.52 33.45
C VAL A 285 -1.05 -1.66 33.60
N GLU A 286 -2.34 -1.33 33.75
CA GLU A 286 -3.40 -2.33 33.89
C GLU A 286 -3.67 -3.06 32.57
N VAL A 287 -3.68 -2.34 31.44
CA VAL A 287 -3.78 -2.95 30.10
C VAL A 287 -2.66 -3.97 29.90
N ARG A 288 -1.41 -3.58 30.18
CA ARG A 288 -0.24 -4.46 30.07
C ARG A 288 -0.35 -5.68 30.99
N SER A 289 -0.79 -5.49 32.23
CA SER A 289 -1.01 -6.58 33.20
C SER A 289 -2.03 -7.61 32.68
N ARG A 290 -3.19 -7.16 32.18
CA ARG A 290 -4.23 -8.05 31.65
C ARG A 290 -3.82 -8.74 30.35
N MET A 291 -3.14 -7.99 29.48
CA MET A 291 -2.58 -8.50 28.23
C MET A 291 -1.60 -9.66 28.49
N LYS A 292 -0.63 -9.46 29.40
CA LYS A 292 0.32 -10.50 29.81
C LYS A 292 -0.38 -11.74 30.37
N LYS A 293 -1.36 -11.57 31.25
CA LYS A 293 -2.13 -12.69 31.81
C LYS A 293 -2.90 -13.46 30.74
N ALA A 294 -3.49 -12.79 29.76
CA ALA A 294 -4.21 -13.44 28.68
C ALA A 294 -3.27 -14.24 27.76
N VAL A 295 -2.12 -13.66 27.40
CA VAL A 295 -1.08 -14.36 26.63
C VAL A 295 -0.55 -15.56 27.40
N ALA A 296 -0.22 -15.40 28.69
CA ALA A 296 0.29 -16.50 29.50
C ALA A 296 -0.68 -17.70 29.55
N ARG A 297 -1.99 -17.44 29.73
CA ARG A 297 -3.01 -18.50 29.68
C ARG A 297 -3.05 -19.19 28.31
N LEU A 298 -2.92 -18.42 27.23
CA LEU A 298 -2.92 -18.97 25.87
C LEU A 298 -1.70 -19.87 25.62
N LEU A 299 -0.53 -19.47 26.13
CA LEU A 299 0.74 -20.16 25.88
C LEU A 299 0.96 -21.40 26.75
N ILE A 300 0.35 -21.47 27.93
CA ILE A 300 0.47 -22.63 28.85
C ILE A 300 -0.49 -23.75 28.47
N ASP A 301 -1.61 -23.45 27.80
CA ASP A 301 -2.55 -24.46 27.32
C ASP A 301 -2.01 -25.15 26.05
N ASP A 302 -1.22 -26.22 26.26
CA ASP A 302 -0.54 -26.97 25.21
C ASP A 302 -1.23 -28.30 24.86
N ALA A 303 -2.48 -28.50 25.29
CA ALA A 303 -3.22 -29.76 25.18
C ALA A 303 -3.46 -30.26 23.73
N GLY A 304 -2.97 -29.55 22.71
CA GLY A 304 -2.92 -30.00 21.31
C GLY A 304 -1.62 -29.66 20.58
N GLY A 305 -0.58 -29.18 21.28
CA GLY A 305 0.67 -28.68 20.71
C GLY A 305 0.99 -27.24 21.11
N PRO A 306 2.26 -26.82 21.01
CA PRO A 306 2.70 -25.50 21.45
C PRO A 306 2.16 -24.38 20.56
N VAL A 307 1.90 -23.22 21.15
CA VAL A 307 1.50 -22.01 20.41
C VAL A 307 2.72 -21.39 19.73
N GLY A 308 2.80 -21.51 18.41
CA GLY A 308 3.85 -20.92 17.57
C GLY A 308 3.53 -19.51 17.09
N ALA A 309 2.26 -19.08 17.14
CA ALA A 309 1.84 -17.74 16.76
C ALA A 309 0.70 -17.20 17.63
N VAL A 310 0.73 -15.90 17.94
CA VAL A 310 -0.32 -15.18 18.67
C VAL A 310 -0.84 -14.03 17.81
N CYS A 311 -2.14 -14.07 17.50
CA CYS A 311 -2.85 -13.00 16.81
C CYS A 311 -3.33 -11.93 17.80
N LEU A 312 -3.16 -10.66 17.43
CA LEU A 312 -3.75 -9.52 18.12
C LEU A 312 -5.21 -9.37 17.71
N GLY A 313 -6.11 -9.75 18.60
CA GLY A 313 -7.54 -9.94 18.36
C GLY A 313 -8.40 -8.68 18.42
N CYS A 314 -7.81 -7.50 18.16
CA CYS A 314 -8.51 -6.22 18.11
C CYS A 314 -7.69 -5.19 17.33
N ALA A 315 -8.34 -4.34 16.53
CA ALA A 315 -7.66 -3.23 15.85
C ALA A 315 -7.03 -2.22 16.83
N GLY A 316 -7.59 -2.07 18.03
CA GLY A 316 -7.04 -1.22 19.10
C GLY A 316 -5.79 -1.80 19.78
N MET A 317 -5.45 -3.06 19.52
CA MET A 317 -4.20 -3.70 19.99
C MET A 317 -3.03 -3.52 19.01
N ALA A 318 -3.24 -2.78 17.93
CA ALA A 318 -2.22 -2.45 16.95
C ALA A 318 -0.94 -1.93 17.63
N GLY A 319 0.20 -2.59 17.37
CA GLY A 319 1.49 -2.23 17.97
C GLY A 319 1.73 -2.72 19.41
N PHE A 320 0.93 -3.66 19.93
CA PHE A 320 1.14 -4.29 21.25
C PHE A 320 2.14 -5.45 21.22
N ASP A 321 2.91 -5.59 20.13
CA ASP A 321 3.88 -6.65 19.90
C ASP A 321 4.86 -6.83 21.05
N ASP A 322 5.42 -5.74 21.57
CA ASP A 322 6.37 -5.79 22.67
C ASP A 322 5.75 -6.36 23.96
N MET A 323 4.46 -6.07 24.23
CA MET A 323 3.77 -6.61 25.40
C MET A 323 3.53 -8.12 25.26
N VAL A 324 3.16 -8.58 24.08
CA VAL A 324 2.99 -10.02 23.80
C VAL A 324 4.34 -10.74 23.86
N ARG A 325 5.39 -10.14 23.28
CA ARG A 325 6.75 -10.68 23.31
C ARG A 325 7.26 -10.86 24.73
N GLU A 326 7.10 -9.83 25.55
CA GLU A 326 7.50 -9.86 26.95
C GLU A 326 6.73 -10.95 27.72
N ALA A 327 5.41 -11.02 27.54
CA ALA A 327 4.58 -12.06 28.16
C ALA A 327 5.04 -13.48 27.76
N ALA A 328 5.37 -13.67 26.47
CA ALA A 328 5.85 -14.95 25.97
C ALA A 328 7.20 -15.34 26.57
N ILE A 329 8.13 -14.38 26.70
CA ILE A 329 9.44 -14.62 27.33
C ILE A 329 9.29 -14.90 28.83
N GLU A 330 8.41 -14.19 29.53
CA GLU A 330 8.14 -14.44 30.96
C GLU A 330 7.50 -15.82 31.18
N THR A 331 6.64 -16.26 30.26
CA THR A 331 5.88 -17.51 30.41
C THR A 331 6.69 -18.74 29.97
N LEU A 332 7.36 -18.68 28.82
CA LEU A 332 8.05 -19.82 28.20
C LEU A 332 9.58 -19.74 28.29
N GLY A 333 10.11 -18.69 28.94
CA GLY A 333 11.53 -18.37 28.94
C GLY A 333 12.02 -17.78 27.62
N HIS A 334 13.24 -17.22 27.64
CA HIS A 334 13.82 -16.53 26.49
C HIS A 334 13.95 -17.45 25.25
N GLY A 335 14.18 -18.75 25.44
CA GLY A 335 14.38 -19.70 24.34
C GLY A 335 13.14 -19.94 23.49
N GLN A 336 12.03 -20.33 24.11
CA GLN A 336 10.77 -20.59 23.40
C GLN A 336 9.96 -19.30 23.21
N GLY A 337 9.92 -18.44 24.22
CA GLY A 337 9.16 -17.19 24.18
C GLY A 337 9.61 -16.21 23.10
N SER A 338 10.88 -16.23 22.69
CA SER A 338 11.38 -15.42 21.56
C SER A 338 10.97 -15.96 20.18
N LYS A 339 10.57 -17.23 20.09
CA LYS A 339 10.18 -17.89 18.84
C LYS A 339 8.70 -17.73 18.51
N VAL A 340 7.86 -17.46 19.50
CA VAL A 340 6.42 -17.21 19.29
C VAL A 340 6.26 -16.05 18.31
N ARG A 341 5.56 -16.25 17.21
CA ARG A 341 5.33 -15.19 16.21
C ARG A 341 4.16 -14.34 16.65
N ILE A 342 4.25 -13.03 16.45
CA ILE A 342 3.18 -12.10 16.83
C ILE A 342 2.61 -11.55 15.53
N VAL A 343 1.30 -11.67 15.40
CA VAL A 343 0.59 -11.35 14.15
C VAL A 343 -0.41 -10.25 14.42
N ASP A 344 -0.06 -9.04 13.99
CA ASP A 344 -0.97 -7.91 13.90
C ASP A 344 -1.82 -8.05 12.62
N GLY A 345 -3.14 -8.12 12.78
CA GLY A 345 -4.06 -8.29 11.66
C GLY A 345 -4.06 -7.11 10.67
N VAL A 346 -3.73 -5.89 11.12
CA VAL A 346 -3.61 -4.71 10.25
C VAL A 346 -2.38 -4.85 9.37
N VAL A 347 -1.22 -5.20 9.98
CA VAL A 347 0.03 -5.43 9.24
C VAL A 347 -0.11 -6.58 8.25
N ALA A 348 -0.67 -7.70 8.71
CA ALA A 348 -0.97 -8.87 7.88
C ALA A 348 -1.88 -8.51 6.71
N GLY A 349 -2.95 -7.75 6.97
CA GLY A 349 -3.92 -7.33 5.97
C GLY A 349 -3.32 -6.43 4.89
N VAL A 350 -2.61 -5.37 5.28
CA VAL A 350 -1.96 -4.47 4.32
C VAL A 350 -0.92 -5.22 3.49
N THR A 351 -0.08 -6.03 4.13
CA THR A 351 0.95 -6.80 3.44
C THR A 351 0.35 -7.77 2.43
N TRP A 352 -0.72 -8.46 2.80
CA TRP A 352 -1.43 -9.37 1.90
C TRP A 352 -2.04 -8.63 0.71
N LEU A 353 -2.71 -7.49 0.93
CA LEU A 353 -3.33 -6.70 -0.15
C LEU A 353 -2.27 -6.13 -1.11
N GLU A 354 -1.15 -5.64 -0.60
CA GLU A 354 0.00 -5.20 -1.41
C GLU A 354 0.55 -6.34 -2.26
N GLY A 355 0.72 -7.52 -1.66
CA GLY A 355 1.13 -8.74 -2.36
C GLY A 355 0.14 -9.11 -3.46
N ALA A 356 -1.15 -9.20 -3.12
CA ALA A 356 -2.23 -9.56 -4.05
C ALA A 356 -2.29 -8.63 -5.25
N LEU A 357 -2.20 -7.33 -4.99
CA LEU A 357 -2.18 -6.30 -6.02
C LEU A 357 -0.94 -6.36 -6.92
N ARG A 358 0.22 -6.75 -6.37
CA ARG A 358 1.48 -6.90 -7.12
C ARG A 358 1.51 -8.18 -7.95
N SER A 359 0.87 -9.25 -7.47
CA SER A 359 0.76 -10.53 -8.18
C SER A 359 -0.43 -10.61 -9.14
N GLY A 360 -1.38 -9.66 -9.08
CA GLY A 360 -2.60 -9.69 -9.88
C GLY A 360 -3.58 -10.78 -9.46
N MET A 361 -3.66 -11.06 -8.14
CA MET A 361 -4.63 -11.99 -7.55
C MET A 361 -6.05 -11.44 -7.56
#